data_AF-A0A7X2MQ89-F1
#
_entry.id   AF-A0A7X2MQ89-F1
#
_cell.length_a   1.000
_cell.length_b   1.000
_cell.length_c   1.000
_cell.angle_alpha   90.00
_cell.angle_beta   90.00
_cell.angle_gamma   90.00
#
_symmetry.space_group_name_H-M   'P 1'
#
loop_
_entity.id
_entity.type
_entity.pdbx_description
1 polymer ?
#
loop_
_entity_poly.entity_id
_entity_poly.type
_entity_poly.pdbx_seq_one_letter_code
_entity_poly.pdbx_strand_id
1 'polypeptide(L)'
;MDDQIKLSLPRRLLSYFICSLIAFQPLLPAFSAAIAPVTPGTKVDAAGNGVPVINIATPNAAGLSHNQYQNYNVGQEGLILNNATGRLTQTQLGGLVQNNPNLKAGQEARAIINEVVGANRSQLQGYTEVAGKAANVMVANPYGITCNGCGFINTPNVTLTTGKPQLDAQGNLQSLEVTKGAISIEGKGLDGSQADAVSIIARATEINAGIHAKDLNVTLGANRVGADGSVTPIAGEGAAPSVAVDTGALGGMYANRIHLVSSENGVGVNLGNLNARQGDMVLDAQGRLSV
;
A
#
# COMPACT_ATOMS: atom_id res chain seq x y z
N MET A 1 58.98 -16.11 22.33
CA MET A 1 59.27 -15.23 21.18
C MET A 1 57.96 -14.54 20.85
N ASP A 2 57.74 -13.36 21.44
CA ASP A 2 56.58 -12.52 21.13
C ASP A 2 56.94 -11.66 19.92
N ASP A 3 56.35 -11.98 18.78
CA ASP A 3 56.56 -11.27 17.53
C ASP A 3 55.66 -10.02 17.51
N GLN A 4 56.13 -8.95 18.14
CA GLN A 4 55.46 -7.64 18.13
C GLN A 4 55.56 -7.04 16.73
N ILE A 5 54.51 -7.21 15.92
CA ILE A 5 54.37 -6.58 14.61
C ILE A 5 54.41 -5.05 14.78
N LYS A 6 55.59 -4.44 14.52
CA LYS A 6 55.77 -2.98 14.53
C LYS A 6 55.10 -2.37 13.29
N LEU A 7 53.83 -1.98 13.42
CA LEU A 7 53.14 -1.19 12.39
C LEU A 7 53.85 0.15 12.14
N SER A 8 54.20 0.41 10.88
CA SER A 8 54.84 1.66 10.48
C SER A 8 53.93 2.87 10.69
N LEU A 9 54.53 4.02 11.02
CA LEU A 9 53.85 5.30 11.23
C LEU A 9 52.81 5.66 10.15
N PRO A 10 53.07 5.50 8.83
CA PRO A 10 52.08 5.78 7.79
C PRO A 10 50.87 4.85 7.84
N ARG A 11 51.05 3.58 8.22
CA ARG A 11 49.93 2.63 8.37
C ARG A 11 49.05 2.98 9.57
N ARG A 12 49.65 3.49 10.65
CA ARG A 12 48.89 3.98 11.82
C ARG A 12 48.06 5.21 11.48
N LEU A 13 48.64 6.18 10.77
CA LEU A 13 47.92 7.37 10.33
C LEU A 13 46.78 7.03 9.36
N LEU A 14 47.02 6.13 8.41
CA LEU A 14 45.98 5.65 7.51
C LEU A 14 44.84 4.95 8.27
N SER A 15 45.18 4.11 9.26
CA SER A 15 44.19 3.43 10.10
C SER A 15 43.35 4.43 10.91
N TYR A 16 43.97 5.45 11.50
CA TYR A 16 43.23 6.48 12.24
C TYR A 16 42.34 7.33 11.31
N PHE A 17 42.78 7.60 10.09
CA PHE A 17 41.97 8.31 9.09
C PHE A 17 40.78 7.46 8.61
N ILE A 18 40.95 6.16 8.38
CA ILE A 18 39.86 5.26 8.04
C ILE A 18 38.88 5.12 9.22
N CYS A 19 39.40 4.96 10.45
CA CYS A 19 38.55 4.89 11.64
C CYS A 19 37.79 6.21 11.88
N SER A 20 38.39 7.37 11.64
CA SER A 20 37.69 8.66 11.77
C SER A 20 36.65 8.82 10.67
N LEU A 21 36.94 8.41 9.44
CA LEU A 21 35.95 8.41 8.35
C LEU A 21 34.76 7.50 8.66
N ILE A 22 34.96 6.33 9.27
CA ILE A 22 33.87 5.42 9.67
C ILE A 22 33.09 6.01 10.86
N ALA A 23 33.77 6.56 11.86
CA ALA A 23 33.13 7.13 13.05
C ALA A 23 32.39 8.45 12.78
N PHE A 24 32.82 9.21 11.77
CA PHE A 24 32.24 10.49 11.36
C PHE A 24 31.56 10.43 9.99
N GLN A 25 31.18 9.24 9.50
CA GLN A 25 30.21 9.23 8.41
C GLN A 25 28.98 9.99 8.90
N PRO A 26 28.45 10.98 8.16
CA PRO A 26 27.11 11.40 8.42
C PRO A 26 26.27 10.13 8.28
N LEU A 27 25.72 9.66 9.40
CA LEU A 27 24.47 8.91 9.38
C LEU A 27 23.48 9.89 8.76
N LEU A 28 23.50 9.98 7.42
CA LEU A 28 22.35 10.43 6.68
C LEU A 28 21.23 9.58 7.26
N PRO A 29 20.22 10.16 7.91
CA PRO A 29 19.07 9.39 8.28
C PRO A 29 18.68 8.68 7.00
N ALA A 30 18.62 7.34 7.05
CA ALA A 30 17.92 6.59 6.02
C ALA A 30 16.46 7.01 6.17
N PHE A 31 16.14 8.20 5.66
CA PHE A 31 14.78 8.64 5.50
C PHE A 31 14.20 7.60 4.54
N SER A 32 13.44 6.65 5.11
CA SER A 32 12.37 6.04 4.32
C SER A 32 11.67 7.21 3.64
N ALA A 33 11.50 7.14 2.31
CA ALA A 33 11.02 8.27 1.53
C ALA A 33 9.76 8.84 2.20
N ALA A 34 9.86 10.08 2.71
CA ALA A 34 8.86 10.68 3.58
C ALA A 34 7.49 10.73 2.90
N ILE A 35 6.40 10.65 3.68
CA ILE A 35 5.06 10.94 3.17
C ILE A 35 5.04 12.40 2.71
N ALA A 36 4.80 12.62 1.42
CA ALA A 36 4.93 13.94 0.79
C ALA A 36 3.62 14.30 0.05
N PRO A 37 2.61 14.86 0.74
CA PRO A 37 1.36 15.26 0.12
C PRO A 37 1.56 16.44 -0.84
N VAL A 38 0.78 16.45 -1.93
CA VAL A 38 0.70 17.58 -2.88
C VAL A 38 -0.71 18.15 -3.00
N THR A 39 -1.72 17.45 -2.50
CA THR A 39 -3.09 17.98 -2.44
C THR A 39 -3.16 19.14 -1.45
N PRO A 40 -3.67 20.32 -1.86
CA PRO A 40 -3.95 21.41 -0.94
C PRO A 40 -4.91 20.96 0.17
N GLY A 41 -4.51 21.17 1.43
CA GLY A 41 -5.29 20.78 2.61
C GLY A 41 -4.83 19.46 3.24
N THR A 42 -4.29 18.51 2.47
CA THR A 42 -3.69 17.29 3.05
C THR A 42 -2.41 17.65 3.80
N LYS A 43 -2.34 17.34 5.09
CA LYS A 43 -1.18 17.64 5.94
C LYS A 43 -0.72 16.43 6.72
N VAL A 44 0.58 16.34 6.97
CA VAL A 44 1.19 15.31 7.80
C VAL A 44 1.60 15.95 9.13
N ASP A 45 1.07 15.40 10.22
CA ASP A 45 1.43 15.67 11.60
C ASP A 45 1.97 14.38 12.24
N ALA A 46 2.12 14.37 13.57
CA ALA A 46 2.45 13.18 14.33
C ALA A 46 1.58 13.09 15.60
N ALA A 47 1.25 11.86 15.98
CA ALA A 47 0.62 11.56 17.25
C ALA A 47 1.63 11.74 18.40
N GLY A 48 1.14 11.75 19.65
CA GLY A 48 1.99 11.96 20.83
C GLY A 48 3.10 10.92 21.02
N ASN A 49 2.95 9.73 20.44
CA ASN A 49 3.94 8.66 20.44
C ASN A 49 4.79 8.60 19.15
N GLY A 50 4.65 9.56 18.24
CA GLY A 50 5.45 9.68 17.02
C GLY A 50 4.87 9.01 15.78
N VAL A 51 3.75 8.27 15.87
CA VAL A 51 3.09 7.71 14.68
C VAL A 51 2.64 8.83 13.75
N PRO A 52 2.96 8.80 12.45
CA PRO A 52 2.52 9.83 11.51
C PRO A 52 0.99 9.89 11.40
N VAL A 53 0.46 11.12 11.32
CA VAL A 53 -0.99 11.39 11.20
C VAL A 53 -1.23 12.23 9.95
N ILE A 54 -2.00 11.70 9.00
CA ILE A 54 -2.42 12.43 7.81
C ILE A 54 -3.79 13.05 8.08
N ASN A 55 -3.84 14.37 8.18
CA ASN A 55 -5.08 15.13 8.06
C ASN A 55 -5.51 15.11 6.59
N ILE A 56 -6.43 14.20 6.27
CA ILE A 56 -6.98 14.04 4.93
C ILE A 56 -7.70 15.31 4.47
N ALA A 57 -7.75 15.54 3.16
CA ALA A 57 -8.44 16.66 2.54
C ALA A 57 -9.96 16.60 2.79
N THR A 58 -10.63 17.75 2.68
CA THR A 58 -12.08 17.85 2.80
C THR A 58 -12.76 16.94 1.76
N PRO A 59 -13.67 16.05 2.19
CA PRO A 59 -14.40 15.18 1.27
C PRO A 59 -15.29 15.97 0.31
N ASN A 60 -15.48 15.45 -0.90
CA ASN A 60 -16.44 15.98 -1.87
C ASN A 60 -17.89 15.70 -1.44
N ALA A 61 -18.86 16.09 -2.28
CA ALA A 61 -20.29 15.90 -2.00
C ALA A 61 -20.72 14.42 -1.82
N ALA A 62 -19.97 13.46 -2.38
CA ALA A 62 -20.21 12.03 -2.18
C ALA A 62 -19.49 11.46 -0.95
N GLY A 63 -18.70 12.27 -0.24
CA GLY A 63 -17.90 11.83 0.91
C GLY A 63 -16.57 11.19 0.52
N LEU A 64 -16.06 11.43 -0.69
CA LEU A 64 -14.73 10.98 -1.11
C LEU A 64 -13.68 12.05 -0.78
N SER A 65 -12.70 11.69 0.05
CA SER A 65 -11.48 12.48 0.28
C SER A 65 -10.36 11.96 -0.64
N HIS A 66 -9.92 12.79 -1.59
CA HIS A 66 -8.84 12.44 -2.52
C HIS A 66 -7.56 13.17 -2.14
N ASN A 67 -6.53 12.39 -1.82
CA ASN A 67 -5.25 12.85 -1.33
C ASN A 67 -4.16 12.36 -2.28
N GLN A 68 -3.39 13.29 -2.84
CA GLN A 68 -2.30 13.01 -3.77
C GLN A 68 -0.96 13.22 -3.10
N TYR A 69 0.02 12.40 -3.47
CA TYR A 69 1.35 12.35 -2.86
C TYR A 69 2.45 12.22 -3.91
N GLN A 70 3.60 12.86 -3.68
CA GLN A 70 4.84 12.50 -4.39
C GLN A 70 5.41 11.18 -3.88
N ASN A 71 5.27 10.92 -2.58
CA ASN A 71 5.72 9.70 -1.93
C ASN A 71 4.69 9.34 -0.85
N TYR A 72 4.29 8.07 -0.81
CA TYR A 72 3.39 7.54 0.21
C TYR A 72 3.91 6.18 0.67
N ASN A 73 4.38 6.13 1.91
CA ASN A 73 4.92 4.94 2.55
C ASN A 73 4.35 4.83 3.96
N VAL A 74 4.25 3.61 4.47
CA VAL A 74 3.82 3.32 5.84
C VAL A 74 4.96 2.58 6.51
N GLY A 75 5.53 3.17 7.56
CA GLY A 75 6.56 2.55 8.37
C GLY A 75 6.01 1.45 9.29
N GLN A 76 6.90 0.81 10.04
CA GLN A 76 6.51 -0.26 10.99
C GLN A 76 5.71 0.29 12.18
N GLU A 77 5.92 1.57 12.51
CA GLU A 77 5.13 2.34 13.46
C GLU A 77 3.67 2.55 13.02
N GLY A 78 3.38 2.30 11.74
CA GLY A 78 2.07 2.49 11.14
C GLY A 78 1.80 3.92 10.69
N LEU A 79 0.55 4.18 10.32
CA LEU A 79 0.08 5.45 9.79
C LEU A 79 -1.37 5.68 10.19
N ILE A 80 -1.71 6.90 10.58
CA ILE A 80 -3.10 7.27 10.89
C ILE A 80 -3.65 8.19 9.79
N LEU A 81 -4.79 7.82 9.21
CA LEU A 81 -5.62 8.69 8.38
C LEU A 81 -6.65 9.36 9.28
N ASN A 82 -6.50 10.66 9.53
CA ASN A 82 -7.33 11.40 10.46
C ASN A 82 -8.69 11.76 9.85
N ASN A 83 -9.70 10.91 10.06
CA ASN A 83 -11.09 11.15 9.68
C ASN A 83 -11.96 11.62 10.87
N ALA A 84 -11.32 12.18 11.91
CA ALA A 84 -11.98 12.54 13.15
C ALA A 84 -12.45 14.00 13.17
N THR A 85 -13.66 14.22 13.70
CA THR A 85 -14.27 15.55 13.91
C THR A 85 -14.40 15.93 15.38
N GLY A 86 -14.29 14.95 16.29
CA GLY A 86 -14.27 15.17 17.73
C GLY A 86 -12.93 15.71 18.23
N ARG A 87 -12.96 16.61 19.22
CA ARG A 87 -11.78 17.32 19.76
C ARG A 87 -10.60 16.40 20.09
N LEU A 88 -10.88 15.24 20.68
CA LEU A 88 -9.91 14.17 20.94
C LEU A 88 -10.53 12.85 20.53
N THR A 89 -9.78 12.07 19.77
CA THR A 89 -10.20 10.74 19.30
C THR A 89 -9.15 9.72 19.69
N GLN A 90 -9.58 8.64 20.34
CA GLN A 90 -8.70 7.52 20.65
C GLN A 90 -8.42 6.72 19.38
N THR A 91 -7.15 6.43 19.15
CA THR A 91 -6.64 5.54 18.10
C THR A 91 -5.88 4.39 18.74
N GLN A 92 -5.72 3.29 17.99
CA GLN A 92 -4.97 2.11 18.41
C GLN A 92 -3.47 2.33 18.23
N LEU A 93 -3.05 2.97 17.13
CA LEU A 93 -1.65 3.21 16.81
C LEU A 93 -1.07 4.43 17.55
N GLY A 94 -1.82 5.53 17.64
CA GLY A 94 -1.28 6.84 18.05
C GLY A 94 -1.74 7.33 19.42
N GLY A 95 -2.58 6.58 20.13
CA GLY A 95 -3.26 7.08 21.33
C GLY A 95 -4.28 8.17 20.99
N LEU A 96 -4.32 9.26 21.76
CA LEU A 96 -5.23 10.36 21.51
C LEU A 96 -4.72 11.28 20.39
N VAL A 97 -5.51 11.43 19.33
CA VAL A 97 -5.25 12.38 18.23
C VAL A 97 -6.30 13.50 18.24
N GLN A 98 -5.90 14.70 17.80
CA GLN A 98 -6.81 15.85 17.66
C GLN A 98 -7.72 15.67 16.43
N ASN A 99 -8.79 16.46 16.35
CA ASN A 99 -9.64 16.50 15.17
C ASN A 99 -8.85 16.93 13.92
N ASN A 100 -9.27 16.44 12.76
CA ASN A 100 -8.78 16.93 11.49
C ASN A 100 -9.39 18.33 11.23
N PRO A 101 -8.57 19.39 11.05
CA PRO A 101 -9.08 20.75 10.83
C PRO A 101 -9.80 20.92 9.47
N ASN A 102 -9.64 19.99 8.53
CA ASN A 102 -10.31 20.01 7.23
C ASN A 102 -11.75 19.48 7.27
N LEU A 103 -12.16 18.84 8.37
CA LEU A 103 -13.42 18.12 8.48
C LEU A 103 -14.42 18.85 9.38
N LYS A 104 -15.71 18.65 9.08
CA LYS A 104 -16.84 19.11 9.90
C LYS A 104 -17.65 17.90 10.35
N ALA A 105 -18.21 17.97 11.56
CA ALA A 105 -19.05 16.90 12.09
C ALA A 105 -20.20 16.56 11.12
N GLY A 106 -20.37 15.28 10.82
CA GLY A 106 -21.36 14.78 9.85
C GLY A 106 -20.92 14.87 8.38
N GLN A 107 -19.75 15.44 8.10
CA GLN A 107 -19.13 15.52 6.77
C GLN A 107 -17.77 14.79 6.74
N GLU A 108 -17.62 13.73 7.54
CA GLU A 108 -16.45 12.85 7.49
C GLU A 108 -16.38 12.10 6.16
N ALA A 109 -15.17 11.68 5.77
CA ALA A 109 -14.99 10.87 4.59
C ALA A 109 -15.67 9.51 4.75
N ARG A 110 -16.33 9.04 3.69
CA ARG A 110 -16.81 7.66 3.52
C ARG A 110 -15.78 6.82 2.75
N ALA A 111 -14.99 7.47 1.91
CA ALA A 111 -13.89 6.87 1.17
C ALA A 111 -12.68 7.81 1.16
N ILE A 112 -11.48 7.25 1.27
CA ILE A 112 -10.20 7.96 1.27
C ILE A 112 -9.32 7.35 0.18
N ILE A 113 -9.01 8.12 -0.86
CA ILE A 113 -8.03 7.74 -1.88
C ILE A 113 -6.70 8.38 -1.54
N ASN A 114 -5.67 7.54 -1.43
CA ASN A 114 -4.27 7.95 -1.34
C ASN A 114 -3.59 7.62 -2.68
N GLU A 115 -3.47 8.61 -3.55
CA GLU A 115 -2.90 8.45 -4.89
C GLU A 115 -1.44 8.96 -4.92
N VAL A 116 -0.52 8.12 -5.36
CA VAL A 116 0.86 8.54 -5.63
C VAL A 116 0.97 9.00 -7.08
N VAL A 117 1.31 10.28 -7.25
CA VAL A 117 1.55 10.92 -8.55
C VAL A 117 3.04 11.00 -8.90
N GLY A 118 3.91 10.76 -7.91
CA GLY A 118 5.36 10.68 -8.09
C GLY A 118 5.83 9.35 -8.67
N ALA A 119 7.09 9.28 -9.09
CA ALA A 119 7.67 8.14 -9.80
C ALA A 119 8.21 7.00 -8.91
N ASN A 120 7.81 6.97 -7.64
CA ASN A 120 8.33 6.04 -6.65
C ASN A 120 7.26 5.04 -6.23
N ARG A 121 7.68 3.78 -6.06
CA ARG A 121 6.89 2.71 -5.46
C ARG A 121 6.57 3.02 -3.99
N SER A 122 5.39 2.59 -3.54
CA SER A 122 5.00 2.62 -2.13
C SER A 122 5.49 1.39 -1.37
N GLN A 123 6.02 1.59 -0.17
CA GLN A 123 6.36 0.55 0.81
C GLN A 123 5.40 0.66 1.99
N LEU A 124 4.65 -0.41 2.25
CA LEU A 124 3.69 -0.52 3.33
C LEU A 124 4.16 -1.59 4.31
N GLN A 125 4.78 -1.17 5.41
CA GLN A 125 5.48 -2.04 6.37
C GLN A 125 4.77 -2.14 7.74
N GLY A 126 3.60 -1.53 7.87
CA GLY A 126 2.82 -1.51 9.09
C GLY A 126 1.36 -1.17 8.84
N TYR A 127 0.62 -0.99 9.92
CA TYR A 127 -0.83 -0.79 9.86
C TYR A 127 -1.20 0.64 9.46
N THR A 128 -2.26 0.77 8.65
CA THR A 128 -2.94 2.03 8.40
C THR A 128 -4.25 2.06 9.18
N GLU A 129 -4.44 3.06 10.03
CA GLU A 129 -5.63 3.23 10.86
C GLU A 129 -6.44 4.46 10.41
N VAL A 130 -7.76 4.31 10.26
CA VAL A 130 -8.65 5.47 10.12
C VAL A 130 -9.09 5.94 11.50
N ALA A 131 -8.67 7.13 11.92
CA ALA A 131 -9.13 7.73 13.18
C ALA A 131 -10.56 8.29 13.03
N GLY A 132 -11.40 8.05 14.03
CA GLY A 132 -12.77 8.57 14.04
C GLY A 132 -13.73 7.67 13.25
N LYS A 133 -14.51 8.25 12.34
CA LYS A 133 -15.52 7.50 11.59
C LYS A 133 -14.85 6.57 10.58
N ALA A 134 -15.27 5.30 10.57
CA ALA A 134 -14.77 4.31 9.61
C ALA A 134 -14.97 4.78 8.16
N ALA A 135 -13.99 4.49 7.30
CA ALA A 135 -14.03 4.84 5.88
C ALA A 135 -13.33 3.75 5.04
N ASN A 136 -13.72 3.65 3.78
CA ASN A 136 -12.99 2.81 2.81
C ASN A 136 -11.64 3.47 2.49
N VAL A 137 -10.58 2.67 2.36
CA VAL A 137 -9.24 3.18 2.05
C VAL A 137 -8.72 2.58 0.76
N MET A 138 -8.24 3.44 -0.13
CA MET A 138 -7.53 3.06 -1.35
C MET A 138 -6.11 3.61 -1.31
N VAL A 139 -5.14 2.78 -1.68
CA VAL A 139 -3.76 3.20 -2.00
C VAL A 139 -3.53 2.90 -3.47
N ALA A 140 -3.37 3.95 -4.27
CA ALA A 140 -3.19 3.90 -5.71
C ALA A 140 -1.79 4.37 -6.10
N ASN A 141 -0.97 3.49 -6.66
CA ASN A 141 0.37 3.84 -7.11
C ASN A 141 0.75 3.08 -8.40
N PRO A 142 0.72 3.73 -9.58
CA PRO A 142 1.10 3.11 -10.85
C PRO A 142 2.54 2.59 -10.92
N TYR A 143 3.45 3.08 -10.07
CA TYR A 143 4.83 2.60 -9.99
C TYR A 143 4.97 1.34 -9.13
N GLY A 144 3.89 0.93 -8.47
CA GLY A 144 3.78 -0.30 -7.70
C GLY A 144 3.66 -0.09 -6.19
N ILE A 145 3.29 -1.16 -5.51
CA ILE A 145 3.10 -1.21 -4.06
C ILE A 145 3.79 -2.47 -3.53
N THR A 146 4.56 -2.35 -2.47
CA THR A 146 5.09 -3.48 -1.71
C THR A 146 4.47 -3.48 -0.33
N CYS A 147 3.83 -4.60 0.05
CA CYS A 147 3.28 -4.82 1.38
C CYS A 147 4.13 -5.86 2.12
N ASN A 148 4.65 -5.48 3.28
CA ASN A 148 5.43 -6.33 4.15
C ASN A 148 4.96 -6.16 5.60
N GLY A 149 3.88 -6.84 5.95
CA GLY A 149 3.19 -6.65 7.24
C GLY A 149 2.25 -5.46 7.24
N CYS A 150 1.73 -5.07 6.07
CA CYS A 150 0.71 -4.05 6.00
C CYS A 150 -0.63 -4.59 6.55
N GLY A 151 -1.38 -3.74 7.22
CA GLY A 151 -2.71 -4.07 7.72
C GLY A 151 -3.58 -2.83 7.86
N PHE A 152 -4.88 -3.04 8.12
CA PHE A 152 -5.84 -1.94 8.13
C PHE A 152 -6.74 -2.00 9.37
N ILE A 153 -6.90 -0.85 10.03
CA ILE A 153 -7.75 -0.69 11.22
C ILE A 153 -8.87 0.29 10.90
N ASN A 154 -10.08 -0.03 11.37
CA ASN A 154 -11.28 0.81 11.20
C ASN A 154 -11.59 1.12 9.72
N THR A 155 -11.33 0.15 8.85
CA THR A 155 -11.44 0.28 7.39
C THR A 155 -12.26 -0.90 6.84
N PRO A 156 -13.55 -0.70 6.53
CA PRO A 156 -14.43 -1.77 6.07
C PRO A 156 -13.97 -2.36 4.72
N ASN A 157 -13.54 -1.52 3.77
CA ASN A 157 -13.03 -1.96 2.48
C ASN A 157 -11.67 -1.36 2.19
N VAL A 158 -10.74 -2.21 1.77
CA VAL A 158 -9.37 -1.85 1.41
C VAL A 158 -9.16 -2.09 -0.08
N THR A 159 -8.55 -1.15 -0.79
CA THR A 159 -8.09 -1.36 -2.17
C THR A 159 -6.63 -0.98 -2.31
N LEU A 160 -5.79 -1.94 -2.72
CA LEU A 160 -4.43 -1.70 -3.17
C LEU A 160 -4.43 -1.77 -4.69
N THR A 161 -3.98 -0.71 -5.36
CA THR A 161 -4.03 -0.67 -6.82
C THR A 161 -2.81 -0.01 -7.47
N THR A 162 -2.43 -0.51 -8.65
CA THR A 162 -1.53 0.22 -9.57
C THR A 162 -2.30 0.98 -10.64
N GLY A 163 -3.63 0.94 -10.59
CA GLY A 163 -4.49 1.71 -11.46
C GLY A 163 -4.50 3.19 -11.07
N LYS A 164 -4.53 4.06 -12.08
CA LYS A 164 -4.76 5.48 -11.88
C LYS A 164 -6.27 5.73 -11.65
N PRO A 165 -6.67 6.41 -10.57
CA PRO A 165 -8.06 6.82 -10.37
C PRO A 165 -8.52 7.79 -11.48
N GLN A 166 -9.63 7.46 -12.12
CA GLN A 166 -10.35 8.33 -13.04
C GLN A 166 -11.59 8.85 -12.31
N LEU A 167 -11.64 10.16 -12.09
CA LEU A 167 -12.75 10.81 -11.41
C LEU A 167 -13.73 11.43 -12.41
N ASP A 168 -15.03 11.40 -12.08
CA ASP A 168 -16.04 12.13 -12.83
C ASP A 168 -15.97 13.65 -12.59
N ALA A 169 -16.83 14.41 -13.27
CA ALA A 169 -16.90 15.87 -13.13
C ALA A 169 -17.28 16.34 -11.72
N GLN A 170 -17.87 15.48 -10.90
CA GLN A 170 -18.25 15.73 -9.51
C GLN A 170 -17.16 15.27 -8.53
N GLY A 171 -16.06 14.71 -9.04
CA GLY A 171 -14.92 14.21 -8.28
C GLY A 171 -15.14 12.82 -7.69
N ASN A 172 -16.16 12.06 -8.12
CA ASN A 172 -16.38 10.69 -7.66
C ASN A 172 -15.53 9.72 -8.47
N LEU A 173 -15.14 8.59 -7.87
CA LEU A 173 -14.42 7.55 -8.58
C LEU A 173 -15.34 6.91 -9.64
N GLN A 174 -14.95 7.04 -10.91
CA GLN A 174 -15.63 6.41 -12.04
C GLN A 174 -14.99 5.07 -12.39
N SER A 175 -13.66 5.04 -12.48
CA SER A 175 -12.90 3.83 -12.83
C SER A 175 -11.45 3.91 -12.37
N LEU A 176 -10.77 2.76 -12.36
CA LEU A 176 -9.32 2.63 -12.22
C LEU A 176 -8.74 2.20 -13.57
N GLU A 177 -7.72 2.92 -14.05
CA GLU A 177 -6.99 2.54 -15.26
C GLU A 177 -5.65 1.92 -14.92
N VAL A 178 -5.56 0.61 -15.09
CA VAL A 178 -4.38 -0.20 -14.86
C VAL A 178 -3.64 -0.38 -16.17
N THR A 179 -2.52 0.33 -16.35
CA THR A 179 -1.66 0.19 -17.53
C THR A 179 -0.30 -0.44 -17.21
N LYS A 180 0.15 -0.35 -15.95
CA LYS A 180 1.46 -0.84 -15.48
C LYS A 180 1.48 -1.08 -13.98
N GLY A 181 2.66 -1.44 -13.48
CA GLY A 181 2.96 -1.60 -12.06
C GLY A 181 2.61 -3.00 -11.54
N ALA A 182 3.32 -3.40 -10.50
CA ALA A 182 3.08 -4.67 -9.80
C ALA A 182 2.89 -4.44 -8.31
N ILE A 183 2.04 -5.26 -7.68
CA ILE A 183 1.88 -5.30 -6.23
C ILE A 183 2.59 -6.54 -5.70
N SER A 184 3.56 -6.34 -4.81
CA SER A 184 4.33 -7.41 -4.19
C SER A 184 3.92 -7.57 -2.73
N ILE A 185 3.53 -8.78 -2.33
CA ILE A 185 3.24 -9.16 -0.95
C ILE A 185 4.39 -10.03 -0.46
N GLU A 186 5.09 -9.59 0.57
CA GLU A 186 6.32 -10.21 1.04
C GLU A 186 6.42 -10.22 2.57
N GLY A 187 7.44 -10.90 3.10
CA GLY A 187 7.75 -10.92 4.53
C GLY A 187 6.57 -11.32 5.40
N LYS A 188 6.07 -10.38 6.21
CA LYS A 188 4.94 -10.61 7.13
C LYS A 188 3.57 -10.70 6.44
N GLY A 189 3.49 -10.44 5.14
CA GLY A 189 2.26 -10.56 4.36
C GLY A 189 1.31 -9.36 4.50
N LEU A 190 0.04 -9.58 4.15
CA LEU A 190 -1.05 -8.61 4.22
C LEU A 190 -2.10 -9.09 5.23
N ASP A 191 -2.38 -8.27 6.25
CA ASP A 191 -3.46 -8.50 7.20
C ASP A 191 -4.68 -7.60 6.91
N GLY A 192 -5.64 -8.18 6.20
CA GLY A 192 -6.96 -7.60 5.95
C GLY A 192 -8.07 -8.29 6.74
N SER A 193 -7.73 -9.02 7.82
CA SER A 193 -8.71 -9.80 8.60
C SER A 193 -9.77 -8.94 9.30
N GLN A 194 -9.43 -7.68 9.60
CA GLN A 194 -10.32 -6.69 10.19
C GLN A 194 -11.20 -5.97 9.16
N ALA A 195 -10.88 -6.06 7.88
CA ALA A 195 -11.70 -5.53 6.80
C ALA A 195 -12.80 -6.53 6.41
N ASP A 196 -13.89 -6.00 5.85
CA ASP A 196 -14.93 -6.83 5.25
C ASP A 196 -14.50 -7.32 3.87
N ALA A 197 -13.82 -6.48 3.09
CA ALA A 197 -13.24 -6.86 1.81
C ALA A 197 -11.87 -6.23 1.55
N VAL A 198 -11.02 -6.97 0.84
CA VAL A 198 -9.74 -6.51 0.30
C VAL A 198 -9.73 -6.70 -1.20
N SER A 199 -9.41 -5.64 -1.93
CA SER A 199 -9.24 -5.65 -3.38
C SER A 199 -7.79 -5.36 -3.77
N ILE A 200 -7.22 -6.22 -4.60
CA ILE A 200 -5.91 -6.02 -5.24
C ILE A 200 -6.15 -5.86 -6.73
N ILE A 201 -5.88 -4.67 -7.25
CA ILE A 201 -6.17 -4.31 -8.65
C ILE A 201 -4.88 -3.81 -9.30
N ALA A 202 -4.18 -4.66 -10.03
CA ALA A 202 -2.85 -4.33 -10.56
C ALA A 202 -2.60 -4.94 -11.92
N ARG A 203 -1.54 -4.54 -12.61
CA ARG A 203 -1.20 -5.23 -13.86
C ARG A 203 -0.67 -6.64 -13.56
N ALA A 204 0.18 -6.75 -12.56
CA ALA A 204 0.69 -8.02 -12.05
C ALA A 204 0.81 -8.02 -10.53
N THR A 205 0.90 -9.20 -9.95
CA THR A 205 1.11 -9.42 -8.52
C THR A 205 2.15 -10.49 -8.26
N GLU A 206 2.93 -10.30 -7.21
CA GLU A 206 3.87 -11.27 -6.66
C GLU A 206 3.45 -11.55 -5.22
N ILE A 207 3.11 -12.79 -4.90
CA ILE A 207 2.59 -13.17 -3.58
C ILE A 207 3.58 -14.13 -2.94
N ASN A 208 4.56 -13.59 -2.24
CA ASN A 208 5.61 -14.34 -1.55
C ASN A 208 5.36 -14.52 -0.05
N ALA A 209 4.23 -14.00 0.45
CA ALA A 209 3.78 -14.14 1.83
C ALA A 209 2.24 -14.28 1.90
N GLY A 210 1.71 -14.54 3.10
CA GLY A 210 0.28 -14.75 3.31
C GLY A 210 -0.56 -13.49 3.12
N ILE A 211 -1.70 -13.64 2.46
CA ILE A 211 -2.78 -12.64 2.42
C ILE A 211 -3.94 -13.18 3.25
N HIS A 212 -4.35 -12.44 4.27
CA HIS A 212 -5.51 -12.79 5.10
C HIS A 212 -6.63 -11.79 4.90
N ALA A 213 -7.82 -12.25 4.53
CA ALA A 213 -9.00 -11.40 4.31
C ALA A 213 -10.29 -12.14 4.65
N LYS A 214 -11.42 -11.43 4.79
CA LYS A 214 -12.75 -12.08 4.76
C LYS A 214 -13.16 -12.35 3.32
N ASP A 215 -13.32 -11.30 2.53
CA ASP A 215 -13.53 -11.39 1.08
C ASP A 215 -12.31 -10.81 0.34
N LEU A 216 -11.73 -11.58 -0.59
CA LEU A 216 -10.56 -11.17 -1.37
C LEU A 216 -10.91 -11.10 -2.86
N ASN A 217 -10.76 -9.93 -3.46
CA ASN A 217 -10.90 -9.70 -4.90
C ASN A 217 -9.53 -9.38 -5.50
N VAL A 218 -9.14 -10.09 -6.55
CA VAL A 218 -7.87 -9.89 -7.25
C VAL A 218 -8.16 -9.70 -8.72
N THR A 219 -7.87 -8.52 -9.27
CA THR A 219 -8.07 -8.20 -10.70
C THR A 219 -6.74 -7.81 -11.32
N LEU A 220 -6.36 -8.55 -12.36
CA LEU A 220 -5.02 -8.52 -12.94
C LEU A 220 -5.05 -8.33 -14.45
N GLY A 221 -3.97 -7.73 -14.94
CA GLY A 221 -3.79 -7.35 -16.34
C GLY A 221 -4.05 -5.88 -16.61
N ALA A 222 -3.77 -5.47 -17.84
CA ALA A 222 -4.08 -4.12 -18.31
C ALA A 222 -5.60 -3.93 -18.49
N ASN A 223 -6.23 -3.22 -17.55
CA ASN A 223 -7.68 -3.10 -17.45
C ASN A 223 -8.15 -1.70 -17.09
N ARG A 224 -9.33 -1.34 -17.58
CA ARG A 224 -10.21 -0.38 -16.95
C ARG A 224 -11.15 -1.14 -16.02
N VAL A 225 -11.12 -0.81 -14.73
CA VAL A 225 -12.02 -1.38 -13.71
C VAL A 225 -13.02 -0.32 -13.30
N GLY A 226 -14.30 -0.52 -13.57
CA GLY A 226 -15.38 0.39 -13.19
C GLY A 226 -15.63 0.38 -11.68
N ALA A 227 -16.23 1.45 -11.15
CA ALA A 227 -16.66 1.51 -9.75
C ALA A 227 -17.72 0.44 -9.38
N ASP A 228 -18.41 -0.11 -10.38
CA ASP A 228 -19.34 -1.24 -10.28
C ASP A 228 -18.65 -2.62 -10.29
N GLY A 229 -17.33 -2.66 -10.46
CA GLY A 229 -16.53 -3.89 -10.57
C GLY A 229 -16.45 -4.45 -11.99
N SER A 230 -17.01 -3.78 -13.00
CA SER A 230 -16.85 -4.18 -14.41
C SER A 230 -15.38 -4.12 -14.83
N VAL A 231 -14.93 -5.12 -15.58
CA VAL A 231 -13.53 -5.22 -16.06
C VAL A 231 -13.53 -5.17 -17.58
N THR A 232 -12.89 -4.15 -18.14
CA THR A 232 -12.72 -3.99 -19.59
C THR A 232 -11.22 -3.95 -19.93
N PRO A 233 -10.70 -4.87 -20.76
CA PRO A 233 -9.29 -4.83 -21.17
C PRO A 233 -8.93 -3.51 -21.86
N ILE A 234 -7.74 -2.98 -21.55
CA ILE A 234 -7.15 -1.81 -22.21
C ILE A 234 -5.71 -2.10 -22.63
N ALA A 235 -5.08 -1.17 -23.36
CA ALA A 235 -3.66 -1.31 -23.70
C ALA A 235 -2.76 -1.10 -22.47
N GLY A 236 -1.84 -2.04 -22.22
CA GLY A 236 -0.80 -1.91 -21.21
C GLY A 236 0.40 -1.10 -21.68
N GLU A 237 1.18 -0.55 -20.74
CA GLU A 237 2.45 0.13 -20.99
C GLU A 237 3.64 -0.85 -20.88
N GLY A 238 4.50 -0.90 -21.89
CA GLY A 238 5.67 -1.78 -21.88
C GLY A 238 5.32 -3.27 -22.10
N ALA A 239 6.35 -4.13 -21.99
CA ALA A 239 6.18 -5.56 -22.23
C ALA A 239 5.16 -6.19 -21.27
N ALA A 240 4.36 -7.12 -21.78
CA ALA A 240 3.46 -7.92 -20.94
C ALA A 240 4.27 -8.72 -19.89
N PRO A 241 3.82 -8.76 -18.63
CA PRO A 241 4.41 -9.63 -17.63
C PRO A 241 4.38 -11.09 -18.10
N SER A 242 5.40 -11.88 -17.76
CA SER A 242 5.38 -13.33 -18.05
C SER A 242 4.36 -14.08 -17.18
N VAL A 243 4.07 -13.55 -15.98
CA VAL A 243 3.17 -14.13 -14.98
C VAL A 243 2.37 -13.00 -14.30
N ALA A 244 1.05 -13.17 -14.18
CA ALA A 244 0.13 -12.21 -13.56
C ALA A 244 0.05 -12.42 -12.04
N VAL A 245 0.16 -13.67 -11.59
CA VAL A 245 0.28 -14.06 -10.18
C VAL A 245 1.40 -15.06 -10.06
N ASP A 246 2.46 -14.70 -9.33
CA ASP A 246 3.44 -15.68 -8.88
C ASP A 246 3.31 -15.83 -7.37
N THR A 247 2.63 -16.90 -6.93
CA THR A 247 2.67 -17.26 -5.52
C THR A 247 3.89 -18.14 -5.27
N GLY A 248 4.92 -17.61 -4.61
CA GLY A 248 6.07 -18.41 -4.20
C GLY A 248 5.65 -19.51 -3.20
N ALA A 249 6.55 -20.48 -2.94
CA ALA A 249 6.29 -21.61 -2.04
C ALA A 249 5.86 -21.21 -0.61
N LEU A 250 6.19 -19.98 -0.19
CA LEU A 250 5.85 -19.40 1.12
C LEU A 250 4.64 -18.47 1.09
N GLY A 251 4.13 -18.13 -0.09
CA GLY A 251 2.96 -17.27 -0.27
C GLY A 251 1.65 -18.06 -0.23
N GLY A 252 0.55 -17.36 0.02
CA GLY A 252 -0.79 -17.95 -0.10
C GLY A 252 -1.92 -16.98 0.20
N MET A 253 -3.10 -17.27 -0.33
CA MET A 253 -4.31 -16.47 -0.11
C MET A 253 -5.27 -17.23 0.81
N TYR A 254 -5.65 -16.60 1.93
CA TYR A 254 -6.48 -17.16 2.98
C TYR A 254 -7.67 -16.25 3.23
N ALA A 255 -8.82 -16.62 2.67
CA ALA A 255 -10.05 -15.85 2.82
C ALA A 255 -11.28 -16.74 2.98
N ASN A 256 -12.41 -16.15 3.34
CA ASN A 256 -13.69 -16.86 3.26
C ASN A 256 -14.05 -17.05 1.79
N ARG A 257 -13.94 -15.99 0.99
CA ARG A 257 -14.19 -15.99 -0.46
C ARG A 257 -13.02 -15.36 -1.22
N ILE A 258 -12.69 -15.95 -2.37
CA ILE A 258 -11.65 -15.45 -3.27
C ILE A 258 -12.25 -15.35 -4.68
N HIS A 259 -12.20 -14.16 -5.25
CA HIS A 259 -12.54 -13.89 -6.64
C HIS A 259 -11.30 -13.38 -7.37
N LEU A 260 -10.86 -14.10 -8.40
CA LEU A 260 -9.66 -13.76 -9.17
C LEU A 260 -10.00 -13.62 -10.65
N VAL A 261 -9.65 -12.48 -11.22
CA VAL A 261 -9.77 -12.17 -12.65
C VAL A 261 -8.39 -11.84 -13.21
N SER A 262 -7.99 -12.51 -14.29
CA SER A 262 -6.79 -12.21 -15.07
C SER A 262 -7.13 -12.10 -16.55
N SER A 263 -7.03 -10.90 -17.09
CA SER A 263 -7.52 -10.57 -18.44
C SER A 263 -6.43 -10.29 -19.48
N GLU A 264 -5.16 -10.22 -19.10
CA GLU A 264 -4.07 -9.96 -20.06
C GLU A 264 -3.73 -11.25 -20.82
N ASN A 265 -4.11 -11.30 -22.09
CA ASN A 265 -3.94 -12.47 -22.96
C ASN A 265 -2.50 -12.98 -22.97
N GLY A 266 -2.32 -14.28 -22.77
CA GLY A 266 -1.01 -14.93 -22.80
C GLY A 266 -0.17 -14.75 -21.53
N VAL A 267 -0.67 -14.03 -20.52
CA VAL A 267 -0.02 -13.93 -19.21
C VAL A 267 -0.48 -15.10 -18.34
N GLY A 268 0.48 -15.86 -17.79
CA GLY A 268 0.18 -17.04 -16.98
C GLY A 268 -0.27 -16.69 -15.56
N VAL A 269 -1.03 -17.58 -14.94
CA VAL A 269 -1.39 -17.50 -13.51
C VAL A 269 -0.78 -18.72 -12.81
N ASN A 270 0.09 -18.50 -11.82
CA ASN A 270 0.77 -19.54 -11.04
C ASN A 270 0.30 -19.48 -9.57
N LEU A 271 -0.48 -20.47 -9.14
CA LEU A 271 -1.15 -20.49 -7.83
C LEU A 271 -0.74 -21.75 -7.04
N GLY A 272 0.22 -21.62 -6.14
CA GLY A 272 0.71 -22.72 -5.29
C GLY A 272 -0.16 -22.99 -4.06
N ASN A 273 -0.52 -21.97 -3.27
CA ASN A 273 -1.30 -22.15 -2.03
C ASN A 273 -2.53 -21.23 -1.99
N LEU A 274 -3.71 -21.78 -2.30
CA LEU A 274 -5.00 -21.10 -2.17
C LEU A 274 -5.89 -21.84 -1.17
N ASN A 275 -6.39 -21.14 -0.16
CA ASN A 275 -7.28 -21.71 0.85
C ASN A 275 -8.50 -20.82 1.07
N ALA A 276 -9.65 -21.21 0.53
CA ALA A 276 -10.95 -20.60 0.79
C ALA A 276 -11.71 -21.39 1.87
N ARG A 277 -12.16 -20.75 2.95
CA ARG A 277 -12.75 -21.43 4.13
C ARG A 277 -14.27 -21.58 4.06
N GLN A 278 -14.99 -20.63 3.45
CA GLN A 278 -16.46 -20.60 3.41
C GLN A 278 -16.94 -19.85 2.15
N GLY A 279 -17.12 -20.55 1.04
CA GLY A 279 -17.73 -20.01 -0.18
C GLY A 279 -16.84 -20.08 -1.43
N ASP A 280 -17.51 -19.99 -2.58
CA ASP A 280 -16.97 -20.29 -3.91
C ASP A 280 -15.65 -19.57 -4.21
N MET A 281 -14.67 -20.34 -4.68
CA MET A 281 -13.50 -19.80 -5.38
C MET A 281 -13.89 -19.63 -6.85
N VAL A 282 -13.87 -18.39 -7.34
CA VAL A 282 -14.11 -18.10 -8.75
C VAL A 282 -12.83 -17.59 -9.37
N LEU A 283 -12.40 -18.26 -10.43
CA LEU A 283 -11.17 -17.96 -11.15
C LEU A 283 -11.49 -17.82 -12.64
N ASP A 284 -11.32 -16.62 -13.15
CA ASP A 284 -11.45 -16.29 -14.57
C ASP A 284 -10.08 -15.84 -15.10
N ALA A 285 -9.48 -16.62 -16.01
CA ALA A 285 -8.16 -16.34 -16.58
C ALA A 285 -8.16 -16.54 -18.09
N GLN A 286 -7.71 -15.52 -18.83
CA GLN A 286 -7.55 -15.56 -20.29
C GLN A 286 -6.16 -16.08 -20.75
N GLY A 287 -5.42 -16.73 -19.84
CA GLY A 287 -4.06 -17.23 -20.05
C GLY A 287 -3.85 -18.65 -19.55
N ARG A 288 -2.60 -19.12 -19.52
CA ARG A 288 -2.26 -20.46 -19.01
C ARG A 288 -2.42 -20.49 -17.48
N LEU A 289 -3.29 -21.37 -17.00
CA LEU A 289 -3.42 -21.69 -15.58
C LEU A 289 -2.42 -22.78 -15.19
N SER A 290 -1.64 -22.55 -14.13
CA SER A 290 -0.87 -23.57 -13.42
C SER A 290 -1.23 -23.50 -11.94
N VAL A 291 -1.65 -24.63 -11.38
CA VAL A 291 -1.93 -24.84 -9.95
C VAL A 291 -0.93 -25.86 -9.43
#